data_AF-A0A9Q0RVV7-F1
#
_entry.id   AF-A0A9Q0RVV7-F1
#
_cell.length_a   1.000
_cell.length_b   1.000
_cell.length_c   1.000
_cell.angle_alpha   90.00
_cell.angle_beta   90.00
_cell.angle_gamma   90.00
#
_symmetry.space_group_name_H-M   'P 1'
#
loop_
_entity.id
_entity.type
_entity.pdbx_description
1 polymer ?
#
loop_
_entity_poly.entity_id
_entity_poly.type
_entity_poly.pdbx_seq_one_letter_code
_entity_poly.pdbx_strand_id
1 'polypeptide(L)'
;MSPHLSIYQPQLTWLLSISHRITGMALTAYAAGLGIGALILPYDFASIITIIEGLQLSAPALASAKFAIAFPAAFHTCNGVRHLFWDMGKFLKLKEVYSTGYLMLGVSVVLASLAAAL
;
A
#
# COMPACT_ATOMS: atom_id res chain seq x y z
N MET A 1 30.78 0.37 14.89
CA MET A 1 29.37 0.76 14.66
C MET A 1 28.55 0.27 15.84
N SER A 2 27.88 1.15 16.57
CA SER A 2 26.94 0.75 17.61
C SER A 2 25.67 0.14 16.98
N PRO A 3 25.01 -0.83 17.63
CA PRO A 3 23.75 -1.37 17.13
C PRO A 3 22.65 -0.30 17.13
N HIS A 4 21.77 -0.34 16.13
CA HIS A 4 20.66 0.61 15.99
C HIS A 4 19.34 -0.14 15.75
N LEU A 5 19.11 -0.72 14.56
CA LEU A 5 17.82 -1.37 14.23
C LEU A 5 17.52 -2.60 15.11
N SER A 6 18.54 -3.34 15.52
CA SER A 6 18.37 -4.56 16.33
C SER A 6 18.02 -4.29 17.79
N ILE A 7 18.23 -3.07 18.29
CA ILE A 7 18.00 -2.70 19.69
C ILE A 7 16.99 -1.57 19.87
N TYR A 8 16.66 -0.83 18.81
CA TYR A 8 15.77 0.31 18.90
C TYR A 8 14.31 -0.12 19.00
N GLN A 9 13.57 0.47 19.95
CA GLN A 9 12.18 0.11 20.18
C GLN A 9 11.32 0.37 18.93
N PRO A 10 10.49 -0.60 18.50
CA PRO A 10 9.47 -0.36 17.49
C PRO A 10 8.51 0.74 17.92
N GLN A 11 8.33 1.73 17.04
CA GLN A 11 7.44 2.87 17.25
C GLN A 11 6.61 3.06 15.99
N LEU A 12 5.37 3.51 16.17
CA LEU A 12 4.45 3.77 15.06
C LEU A 12 5.09 4.69 13.99
N THR A 13 5.86 5.69 14.42
CA THR A 13 6.49 6.69 13.55
C THR A 13 7.39 6.07 12.48
N TRP A 14 8.41 5.30 12.89
CA TRP A 14 9.36 4.74 11.94
C TRP A 14 8.79 3.53 11.20
N LEU A 15 7.88 2.76 11.83
CA LEU A 15 7.15 1.67 11.18
C LEU A 15 6.32 2.21 10.00
N LEU A 16 5.53 3.27 10.20
CA LEU A 16 4.77 3.89 9.11
C LEU A 16 5.69 4.46 8.02
N SER A 17 6.84 5.03 8.40
CA SER A 17 7.82 5.55 7.44
C SER A 17 8.40 4.43 6.55
N ILE A 18 8.84 3.30 7.12
CA ILE A 18 9.35 2.19 6.32
C ILE A 18 8.24 1.54 5.48
N SER A 19 7.03 1.41 6.01
CA SER A 19 5.86 0.94 5.26
C SER A 19 5.54 1.85 4.06
N HIS A 20 5.69 3.17 4.20
CA HIS A 20 5.49 4.11 3.08
C HIS A 20 6.51 3.89 1.95
N ARG A 21 7.77 3.62 2.30
CA ARG A 21 8.80 3.26 1.32
C ARG A 21 8.50 1.93 0.63
N ILE A 22 8.15 0.90 1.41
CA ILE A 22 7.84 -0.44 0.89
C ILE A 22 6.64 -0.38 -0.05
N THR A 23 5.55 0.27 0.35
CA THR A 23 4.36 0.44 -0.50
C THR A 23 4.66 1.25 -1.75
N GLY A 24 5.50 2.29 -1.67
CA GLY A 24 5.93 3.06 -2.85
C GLY A 24 6.76 2.23 -3.84
N MET A 25 7.66 1.39 -3.34
CA MET A 25 8.43 0.44 -4.18
C MET A 25 7.51 -0.60 -4.81
N ALA A 26 6.56 -1.16 -4.06
CA ALA A 26 5.59 -2.13 -4.58
C ALA A 26 4.73 -1.52 -5.70
N LEU A 27 4.21 -0.31 -5.49
CA LEU A 27 3.41 0.39 -6.51
C LEU A 27 4.21 0.73 -7.77
N THR A 28 5.47 1.15 -7.60
CA THR A 28 6.39 1.35 -8.74
C THR A 28 6.60 0.04 -9.49
N ALA A 29 6.83 -1.07 -8.78
CA ALA A 29 7.00 -2.39 -9.41
C ALA A 29 5.72 -2.84 -10.14
N TYR A 30 4.53 -2.57 -9.59
CA TYR A 30 3.26 -2.86 -10.24
C TYR A 30 3.09 -2.07 -11.53
N ALA A 31 3.27 -0.75 -11.47
CA ALA A 31 3.13 0.12 -12.63
C ALA A 31 4.13 -0.25 -13.74
N ALA A 32 5.40 -0.46 -13.38
CA ALA A 32 6.44 -0.88 -14.32
C ALA A 32 6.16 -2.28 -14.88
N GLY A 33 5.77 -3.23 -14.04
CA GLY A 33 5.46 -4.60 -14.46
C GLY A 33 4.28 -4.68 -15.42
N LEU A 34 3.21 -3.94 -15.16
CA LEU A 34 2.06 -3.85 -16.06
C LEU A 34 2.44 -3.17 -17.38
N GLY A 35 3.18 -2.06 -17.32
CA GLY A 35 3.63 -1.33 -18.52
C GLY A 35 4.57 -2.16 -19.40
N ILE A 36 5.58 -2.80 -18.80
CA ILE A 36 6.51 -3.68 -19.52
C ILE A 36 5.76 -4.91 -20.03
N GLY A 37 4.92 -5.55 -19.20
CA GLY A 37 4.15 -6.72 -19.56
C GLY A 37 3.25 -6.47 -20.77
N ALA A 38 2.59 -5.30 -20.83
CA ALA A 38 1.77 -4.91 -21.98
C ALA A 38 2.56 -4.75 -23.29
N LEU A 39 3.88 -4.53 -23.22
CA LEU A 39 4.74 -4.40 -24.40
C LEU A 39 5.34 -5.73 -24.86
N ILE A 40 5.61 -6.66 -23.94
CA ILE A 40 6.42 -7.86 -24.22
C ILE A 40 5.63 -9.16 -24.19
N LEU A 41 4.51 -9.22 -23.47
CA LEU A 41 3.72 -10.45 -23.36
C LEU A 41 2.83 -10.63 -24.60
N PRO A 42 2.65 -11.88 -25.08
CA PRO A 42 1.79 -12.17 -26.22
C PRO A 42 0.29 -12.21 -25.86
N TYR A 43 -0.06 -11.84 -24.62
CA TYR A 43 -1.43 -11.89 -24.10
C TYR A 43 -2.00 -10.49 -24.01
N ASP A 44 -3.24 -10.32 -24.47
CA ASP A 44 -4.01 -9.11 -24.19
C ASP A 44 -4.63 -9.17 -22.78
N PHE A 45 -5.20 -8.04 -22.35
CA PHE A 45 -5.77 -7.94 -21.01
C PHE A 45 -6.96 -8.89 -20.79
N ALA A 46 -7.77 -9.12 -21.83
CA ALA A 46 -8.90 -10.04 -21.78
C ALA A 46 -8.43 -11.49 -21.54
N SER A 47 -7.39 -11.94 -22.25
CA SER A 47 -6.80 -13.26 -22.06
C SER A 47 -6.27 -13.45 -20.63
N ILE A 48 -5.64 -12.42 -20.06
CA ILE A 48 -5.14 -12.45 -18.68
C ILE A 48 -6.29 -12.60 -17.68
N ILE A 49 -7.40 -11.87 -17.87
CA ILE A 49 -8.60 -12.01 -17.04
C ILE A 49 -9.14 -13.44 -17.11
N THR A 50 -9.30 -14.01 -18.31
CA THR A 50 -9.79 -15.38 -18.48
C THR A 50 -8.88 -16.40 -17.80
N ILE A 51 -7.55 -16.22 -17.85
CA ILE A 51 -6.61 -17.08 -17.13
C ILE A 51 -6.85 -17.00 -15.62
N ILE A 52 -7.03 -15.80 -15.06
CA ILE A 52 -7.29 -15.59 -13.63
C ILE A 52 -8.65 -16.20 -13.22
N GLU A 53 -9.69 -16.02 -14.03
CA GLU A 53 -11.01 -16.64 -13.82
C GLU A 53 -10.91 -18.18 -13.84
N GLY A 54 -10.08 -18.73 -14.72
CA GLY A 54 -9.79 -20.16 -14.82
C GLY A 54 -9.12 -20.76 -13.58
N LEU A 55 -8.52 -19.94 -12.70
CA LEU A 55 -7.99 -20.39 -11.41
C LEU A 55 -9.10 -20.75 -10.41
N GLN A 56 -10.35 -20.33 -10.68
CA GLN A 56 -11.53 -20.64 -9.87
C GLN A 56 -11.33 -20.34 -8.37
N LEU A 57 -10.71 -19.20 -8.08
CA LEU A 57 -10.46 -18.76 -6.70
C LEU A 57 -11.79 -18.65 -5.94
N SER A 58 -11.82 -19.13 -4.70
CA SER A 58 -12.97 -18.93 -3.82
C SER A 58 -13.19 -17.43 -3.57
N ALA A 59 -14.43 -17.02 -3.30
CA ALA A 59 -14.75 -15.61 -3.06
C ALA A 59 -13.86 -14.96 -1.97
N PRO A 60 -13.55 -15.61 -0.83
CA PRO A 60 -12.62 -15.05 0.16
C PRO A 60 -11.17 -14.93 -0.37
N ALA A 61 -10.70 -15.89 -1.17
CA ALA A 61 -9.37 -15.84 -1.75
C ALA A 61 -9.25 -14.70 -2.76
N LEU A 62 -10.25 -14.52 -3.62
CA LEU A 62 -10.30 -13.42 -4.58
C LEU A 62 -10.36 -12.06 -3.88
N ALA A 63 -11.22 -11.92 -2.86
CA ALA A 63 -11.31 -10.69 -2.07
C ALA A 63 -9.99 -10.36 -1.35
N SER A 64 -9.30 -11.38 -0.82
CA SER A 64 -8.00 -11.21 -0.18
C SER A 64 -6.92 -10.77 -1.18
N ALA A 65 -6.91 -11.34 -2.39
CA ALA A 65 -6.00 -10.95 -3.45
C ALA A 65 -6.24 -9.49 -3.89
N LYS A 66 -7.50 -9.10 -4.09
CA LYS A 66 -7.88 -7.72 -4.40
C LYS A 66 -7.44 -6.75 -3.29
N PHE A 67 -7.68 -7.10 -2.02
CA PHE A 67 -7.25 -6.29 -0.89
C PHE A 67 -5.73 -6.15 -0.82
N ALA A 68 -4.98 -7.23 -1.04
CA ALA A 68 -3.52 -7.22 -1.00
C ALA A 68 -2.91 -6.29 -2.07
N ILE A 69 -3.57 -6.16 -3.23
CA ILE A 69 -3.17 -5.22 -4.30
C ILE A 69 -3.63 -3.79 -3.97
N ALA A 70 -4.84 -3.61 -3.44
CA ALA A 70 -5.42 -2.30 -3.16
C ALA A 70 -4.81 -1.61 -1.92
N PHE A 71 -4.43 -2.37 -0.89
CA PHE A 71 -3.96 -1.82 0.38
C PHE A 71 -2.67 -1.00 0.26
N PRO A 72 -1.63 -1.44 -0.47
CA PRO A 72 -0.45 -0.61 -0.72
C PRO A 72 -0.79 0.74 -1.36
N ALA A 73 -1.72 0.78 -2.30
CA ALA A 73 -2.17 2.02 -2.95
C ALA A 73 -2.86 2.94 -1.94
N ALA A 74 -3.87 2.42 -1.23
CA ALA A 74 -4.61 3.18 -0.22
C ALA A 74 -3.69 3.73 0.88
N PHE A 75 -2.81 2.88 1.42
CA PHE A 75 -1.84 3.25 2.44
C PHE A 75 -0.86 4.32 1.94
N HIS A 76 -0.26 4.11 0.77
CA HIS A 76 0.76 5.02 0.25
C HIS A 76 0.15 6.41 -0.03
N THR A 77 -1.05 6.46 -0.59
CA THR A 77 -1.77 7.71 -0.84
C THR A 77 -2.14 8.41 0.47
N CYS A 78 -2.76 7.71 1.43
CA CYS A 78 -3.17 8.33 2.70
C CYS A 78 -1.98 8.83 3.50
N ASN A 79 -0.91 8.03 3.62
CA ASN A 79 0.28 8.46 4.31
C ASN A 79 1.04 9.55 3.52
N GLY A 80 1.00 9.54 2.19
CA GLY A 80 1.53 10.60 1.33
C GLY A 80 0.86 11.95 1.59
N VAL A 81 -0.47 11.98 1.70
CA VAL A 81 -1.22 13.18 2.11
C VAL A 81 -0.77 13.66 3.49
N ARG A 82 -0.59 12.75 4.45
CA ARG A 82 -0.05 13.08 5.78
C ARG A 82 1.36 13.68 5.70
N HIS A 83 2.23 13.15 4.84
CA HIS A 83 3.56 13.73 4.59
C HIS A 83 3.48 15.14 3.99
N LEU A 84 2.58 15.39 3.03
CA LEU A 84 2.37 16.73 2.49
C LEU A 84 1.92 17.73 3.56
N PHE A 85 1.11 17.31 4.53
CA PHE A 85 0.79 18.16 5.68
C PHE A 85 2.01 18.47 6.56
N TRP A 86 2.91 17.50 6.75
CA TRP A 86 4.17 17.71 7.47
C TRP A 86 5.10 18.66 6.73
N ASP A 87 5.17 18.58 5.40
CA ASP A 87 5.97 19.49 4.57
C ASP A 87 5.46 20.94 4.67
N MET A 88 4.16 21.12 4.93
CA MET A 88 3.56 22.43 5.25
C MET A 88 3.74 22.86 6.72
N GLY A 89 4.49 22.12 7.53
CA GLY A 89 4.70 22.42 8.95
C GLY A 89 3.51 22.09 9.87
N LYS A 90 2.54 21.29 9.43
CA LYS A 90 1.34 20.93 10.22
C LYS A 90 1.49 19.56 10.89
N PHE A 91 0.79 19.34 12.01
CA PHE A 91 0.72 18.05 12.74
C PHE A 91 2.06 17.46 13.20
N LEU A 92 3.01 18.32 13.60
CA LEU A 92 4.36 17.93 14.00
C LEU A 92 4.54 17.71 15.51
N LYS A 93 3.52 17.98 16.34
CA LYS A 93 3.58 17.61 17.77
C LYS A 93 3.41 16.11 17.93
N LEU A 94 4.07 15.51 18.92
CA LEU A 94 4.07 14.05 19.11
C LEU A 94 2.65 13.45 19.14
N LYS A 95 1.71 14.07 19.87
CA LYS A 95 0.31 13.63 19.92
C LYS A 95 -0.39 13.70 18.55
N GLU A 96 -0.08 14.71 17.74
CA GLU A 96 -0.63 14.89 16.38
C GLU A 96 -0.04 13.85 15.42
N VAL A 97 1.26 13.59 15.51
CA VAL A 97 1.95 12.56 14.72
C VAL A 97 1.32 11.18 14.95
N TYR A 98 1.03 10.81 16.20
CA TYR A 98 0.38 9.53 16.51
C TYR A 98 -1.09 9.51 16.10
N SER A 99 -1.88 10.55 16.42
CA SER A 99 -3.31 10.58 16.08
C SER A 99 -3.55 10.58 14.57
N THR A 100 -2.79 11.37 13.80
CA THR A 100 -2.84 11.33 12.33
C THR A 100 -2.33 9.99 11.77
N GLY A 101 -1.40 9.33 12.45
CA GLY A 101 -0.92 8.00 12.08
C GLY A 101 -1.99 6.92 12.21
N TYR A 102 -2.74 6.89 13.31
CA TYR A 102 -3.86 5.96 13.46
C TYR A 102 -5.03 6.29 12.54
N LEU A 103 -5.35 7.58 12.36
CA LEU A 103 -6.40 8.03 11.46
C LEU A 103 -6.13 7.56 10.02
N MET A 104 -4.94 7.85 9.49
CA MET A 104 -4.62 7.48 8.12
C MET A 104 -4.56 5.96 7.92
N LEU A 105 -4.14 5.18 8.94
CA LEU A 105 -4.22 3.71 8.91
C LEU A 105 -5.66 3.22 8.77
N GLY A 106 -6.58 3.74 9.60
CA GLY A 106 -8.00 3.38 9.53
C GLY A 106 -8.61 3.70 8.18
N VAL A 107 -8.35 4.92 7.67
CA VAL A 107 -8.81 5.33 6.32
C VAL A 107 -8.25 4.42 5.24
N SER A 108 -6.97 4.04 5.33
CA SER A 108 -6.32 3.15 4.35
C SER A 108 -6.98 1.78 4.29
N VAL A 109 -7.32 1.19 5.45
CA VAL A 109 -8.02 -0.10 5.52
C VAL A 109 -9.41 0.01 4.89
N VAL A 110 -10.18 1.04 5.24
CA VAL A 110 -11.53 1.26 4.68
C VAL A 110 -11.48 1.41 3.16
N LEU A 111 -10.59 2.25 2.64
CA LEU A 111 -10.45 2.45 1.19
C LEU A 111 -10.05 1.17 0.47
N ALA A 112 -9.11 0.41 1.03
CA ALA A 112 -8.66 -0.86 0.45
C ALA A 112 -9.78 -1.92 0.47
N SER A 113 -10.56 -2.00 1.55
CA SER A 113 -11.70 -2.92 1.63
C SER A 113 -12.81 -2.55 0.65
N LEU A 114 -13.11 -1.26 0.48
CA LEU A 114 -14.08 -0.81 -0.53
C LEU A 114 -13.60 -1.15 -1.94
N ALA A 115 -12.33 -0.89 -2.25
CA ALA A 115 -11.75 -1.23 -3.55
C ALA A 115 -11.75 -2.75 -3.81
N ALA A 116 -11.55 -3.57 -2.76
CA ALA A 116 -11.59 -5.03 -2.89
C ALA A 116 -12.99 -5.61 -3.06
N ALA A 117 -14.03 -4.85 -2.69
CA ALA A 117 -15.43 -5.24 -2.81
C ALA A 117 -16.03 -4.93 -4.20
N LEU A 118 -15.37 -4.10 -5.01
CA LEU A 118 -15.69 -3.89 -6.43
C LEU A 118 -15.19 -5.07 -7.26
#